data_AF-A0A5B1B5T1-F1
#
_entry.id   AF-A0A5B1B5T1-F1
#
_cell.length_a   1.000
_cell.length_b   1.000
_cell.length_c   1.000
_cell.angle_alpha   90.00
_cell.angle_beta   90.00
_cell.angle_gamma   90.00
#
_symmetry.space_group_name_H-M   'P 1'
#
loop_
_entity.id
_entity.type
_entity.pdbx_description
1 polymer ?
#
loop_
_entity_poly.entity_id
_entity_poly.type
_entity_poly.pdbx_seq_one_letter_code
_entity_poly.pdbx_strand_id
1 'polypeptide(L)'
;VFSGRLSTSTHGWLAGHQINDTVVFPATGFIDVILSAGEVAGCPVIDELTLHTPLRLARHSPTDIQITVYPKEDNQRRRFTVHARTDHDSPTAWTMHASGALTTDQHLARPPLAALPSVQAISQDSFYEHLATHGYQYGPPFQGVHGIGADPTYPDTIYAEVVLPTDTEITGYGIHPALLDAALHPLAAKLLDTADDTDAPTPRLPFTFSGIRLHANAPTRLHITLSATGPDTFRLHATDPTGASVIAINTLTLRPLPKSLTSVPAATIGDSLFHLDWLALPEDTFPAATVSPKWAAVTNQPERLPASLHSNPIHSDLGQPHVAHTDLAIWFLPVPDPTTKSPTPHNEDPLQRVHALLRHTLTGLQTWLTRPDTADTHLVIITGHGTTTSTYDPAPDLAHAAAYALIHTTQNEHPDRITVIDTDHTPTTGQTLTNVLAALATPTRRSAVEAQLAIRHGKTHTPRLTPTPLAVTPPQPATVLD
;
A
#
# COMPACT_ATOMS: atom_id res chain seq x y z
N VAL A 1 -1.50 -27.71 16.79
CA VAL A 1 -1.45 -26.35 16.22
C VAL A 1 -1.82 -25.38 17.32
N PHE A 2 -1.04 -24.32 17.49
CA PHE A 2 -1.30 -23.23 18.44
C PHE A 2 -1.67 -21.98 17.64
N SER A 3 -2.59 -21.17 18.16
CA SER A 3 -3.03 -19.94 17.50
C SER A 3 -3.07 -18.79 18.50
N GLY A 4 -2.73 -17.61 18.04
CA GLY A 4 -2.81 -16.37 18.82
C GLY A 4 -3.12 -15.18 17.94
N ARG A 5 -3.23 -14.00 18.56
CA ARG A 5 -3.46 -12.74 17.88
C ARG A 5 -2.55 -11.68 18.46
N LEU A 6 -1.77 -11.05 17.59
CA LEU A 6 -0.86 -9.95 17.90
C LEU A 6 -1.53 -8.63 17.54
N SER A 7 -1.44 -7.63 18.41
CA SER A 7 -1.90 -6.28 18.14
C SER A 7 -1.15 -5.32 19.05
N THR A 8 -0.76 -4.17 18.53
CA THR A 8 -0.17 -3.08 19.33
C THR A 8 -1.18 -2.45 20.29
N SER A 9 -2.49 -2.67 20.11
CA SER A 9 -3.51 -2.21 21.06
C SER A 9 -3.62 -3.11 22.29
N THR A 10 -3.45 -4.43 22.14
CA THR A 10 -3.54 -5.38 23.26
C THR A 10 -2.17 -5.68 23.87
N HIS A 11 -1.12 -5.61 23.07
CA HIS A 11 0.27 -5.79 23.47
C HIS A 11 1.02 -4.48 23.18
N GLY A 12 0.79 -3.47 24.03
CA GLY A 12 1.31 -2.10 23.83
C GLY A 12 2.82 -2.04 23.60
N TRP A 13 3.57 -2.97 24.20
CA TRP A 13 5.01 -3.05 24.03
C TRP A 13 5.44 -3.30 22.59
N LEU A 14 4.65 -3.99 21.76
CA LEU A 14 5.00 -4.29 20.36
C LEU A 14 5.26 -3.02 19.54
N ALA A 15 4.61 -1.91 19.84
CA ALA A 15 4.83 -0.63 19.14
C ALA A 15 6.24 -0.07 19.38
N GLY A 16 6.95 -0.55 20.40
CA GLY A 16 8.29 -0.12 20.77
C GLY A 16 9.42 -0.79 19.98
N HIS A 17 9.15 -1.78 19.12
CA HIS A 17 10.19 -2.38 18.27
C HIS A 17 9.98 -1.96 16.82
N GLN A 18 10.67 -0.89 16.42
CA GLN A 18 10.59 -0.33 15.07
C GLN A 18 11.96 -0.36 14.38
N ILE A 19 11.94 -0.74 13.11
CA ILE A 19 13.10 -0.71 12.23
C ILE A 19 12.71 0.13 11.00
N ASN A 20 13.43 1.22 10.74
CA ASN A 20 13.11 2.19 9.68
C ASN A 20 11.61 2.57 9.66
N ASP A 21 11.09 3.04 10.79
CA ASP A 21 9.72 3.47 11.07
C ASP A 21 8.64 2.38 10.94
N THR A 22 9.05 1.14 10.69
CA THR A 22 8.15 -0.01 10.57
C THR A 22 8.11 -0.79 11.87
N VAL A 23 6.92 -1.00 12.45
CA VAL A 23 6.75 -1.91 13.60
C VAL A 23 6.96 -3.34 13.13
N VAL A 24 7.95 -4.01 13.71
CA VAL A 24 8.33 -5.39 13.36
C VAL A 24 8.21 -6.25 14.61
N PHE A 25 7.58 -7.42 14.51
CA PHE A 25 7.57 -8.39 15.60
C PHE A 25 9.01 -8.89 15.84
N PRO A 26 9.57 -8.73 17.05
CA PRO A 26 10.99 -9.00 17.30
C PRO A 26 11.28 -10.50 17.19
N ALA A 27 12.52 -10.83 16.82
CA ALA A 27 13.01 -12.21 16.78
C ALA A 27 12.79 -12.93 18.12
N THR A 28 12.97 -12.22 19.22
CA THR A 28 12.78 -12.72 20.59
C THR A 28 11.31 -12.99 20.93
N GLY A 29 10.38 -12.33 20.23
CA GLY A 29 8.95 -12.64 20.29
C GLY A 29 8.65 -14.01 19.71
N PHE A 30 9.32 -14.40 18.61
CA PHE A 30 9.23 -15.76 18.08
C PHE A 30 9.81 -16.77 19.08
N ILE A 31 10.96 -16.47 19.70
CA ILE A 31 11.59 -17.36 20.68
C ILE A 31 10.61 -17.71 21.82
N ASP A 32 9.98 -16.72 22.44
CA ASP A 32 9.07 -16.95 23.57
C ASP A 32 7.85 -17.81 23.17
N VAL A 33 7.16 -17.48 22.08
CA VAL A 33 5.97 -18.25 21.64
C VAL A 33 6.32 -19.67 21.20
N ILE A 34 7.51 -19.88 20.63
CA ILE A 34 7.99 -21.20 20.22
C ILE A 34 8.42 -22.02 21.44
N LEU A 35 9.10 -21.42 22.44
CA LEU A 35 9.43 -22.09 23.70
C LEU A 35 8.16 -22.56 24.43
N SER A 36 7.14 -21.70 24.48
CA SER A 36 5.83 -22.05 25.06
C SER A 36 5.17 -23.22 24.32
N ALA A 37 5.15 -23.19 22.98
CA ALA A 37 4.65 -24.31 22.18
C ALA A 37 5.48 -25.60 22.37
N GLY A 38 6.79 -25.46 22.55
CA GLY A 38 7.72 -26.56 22.81
C GLY A 38 7.47 -27.24 24.15
N GLU A 39 7.23 -26.46 25.22
CA GLU A 39 6.87 -26.97 26.54
C GLU A 39 5.61 -27.84 26.47
N VAL A 40 4.54 -27.33 25.83
CA VAL A 40 3.28 -28.08 25.65
C VAL A 40 3.48 -29.34 24.77
N ALA A 41 4.39 -29.29 23.80
CA ALA A 41 4.72 -30.43 22.93
C ALA A 41 5.72 -31.43 23.54
N GLY A 42 6.21 -31.18 24.76
CA GLY A 42 7.19 -31.99 25.45
C GLY A 42 8.59 -31.94 24.83
N CYS A 43 8.93 -30.87 24.11
CA CYS A 43 10.24 -30.59 23.51
C CYS A 43 10.63 -29.13 23.79
N PRO A 44 11.13 -28.81 25.00
CA PRO A 44 11.24 -27.42 25.49
C PRO A 44 12.45 -26.64 24.95
N VAL A 45 13.30 -27.28 24.14
CA VAL A 45 14.52 -26.67 23.58
C VAL A 45 14.30 -26.34 22.12
N ILE A 46 14.58 -25.10 21.71
CA ILE A 46 14.66 -24.75 20.28
C ILE A 46 16.04 -25.14 19.80
N ASP A 47 16.10 -26.24 19.07
CA ASP A 47 17.32 -26.76 18.48
C ASP A 47 17.78 -25.88 17.32
N GLU A 48 16.85 -25.48 16.45
CA GLU A 48 17.07 -24.58 15.33
C GLU A 48 15.87 -23.64 15.16
N LEU A 49 16.14 -22.38 14.81
CA LEU A 49 15.15 -21.39 14.42
C LEU A 49 15.72 -20.55 13.28
N THR A 50 14.99 -20.51 12.16
CA THR A 50 15.27 -19.64 11.01
C THR A 50 14.13 -18.66 10.82
N LEU A 51 14.45 -17.38 10.71
CA LEU A 51 13.50 -16.32 10.38
C LEU A 51 13.56 -16.03 8.87
N HIS A 52 12.43 -16.20 8.19
CA HIS A 52 12.34 -16.13 6.73
C HIS A 52 11.99 -14.73 6.23
N THR A 53 10.91 -14.17 6.77
CA THR A 53 10.39 -12.86 6.39
C THR A 53 10.02 -12.10 7.66
N PRO A 54 10.45 -10.83 7.81
CA PRO A 54 10.05 -10.02 8.95
C PRO A 54 8.52 -9.88 9.05
N LEU A 55 7.98 -10.11 10.23
CA LEU A 55 6.55 -9.94 10.50
C LEU A 55 6.27 -8.47 10.84
N ARG A 56 5.77 -7.72 9.87
CA ARG A 56 5.34 -6.33 10.07
C ARG A 56 3.99 -6.31 10.80
N LEU A 57 3.84 -5.39 11.75
CA LEU A 57 2.60 -5.20 12.49
C LEU A 57 2.00 -3.83 12.14
N ALA A 58 0.71 -3.81 11.79
CA ALA A 58 -0.01 -2.57 11.60
C ALA A 58 -0.43 -1.99 12.97
N ARG A 59 -0.35 -0.67 13.15
CA ARG A 59 -0.66 -0.01 14.45
C ARG A 59 -2.10 -0.21 14.94
N HIS A 60 -3.03 -0.55 14.03
CA HIS A 60 -4.46 -0.65 14.33
C HIS A 60 -5.14 -1.91 13.78
N SER A 61 -4.39 -2.84 13.17
CA SER A 61 -4.95 -4.10 12.67
C SER A 61 -4.34 -5.28 13.42
N PRO A 62 -5.17 -6.17 14.01
CA PRO A 62 -4.66 -7.40 14.58
C PRO A 62 -4.02 -8.29 13.52
N THR A 63 -3.04 -9.09 13.92
CA THR A 63 -2.38 -10.09 13.10
C THR A 63 -2.59 -11.45 13.75
N ASP A 64 -3.21 -12.38 13.02
CA ASP A 64 -3.32 -13.76 13.49
C ASP A 64 -1.95 -14.45 13.34
N ILE A 65 -1.55 -15.23 14.34
CA ILE A 65 -0.34 -16.05 14.32
C ILE A 65 -0.71 -17.51 14.55
N GLN A 66 -0.08 -18.41 13.81
CA GLN A 66 -0.28 -19.86 13.91
C GLN A 66 1.07 -20.58 14.00
N ILE A 67 1.22 -21.45 15.00
CA ILE A 67 2.39 -22.31 15.18
C ILE A 67 1.96 -23.76 14.98
N THR A 68 2.53 -24.40 13.97
CA THR A 68 2.32 -25.81 13.69
C THR A 68 3.56 -26.58 14.15
N VAL A 69 3.39 -27.43 15.16
CA VAL A 69 4.41 -28.37 15.61
C VAL A 69 4.07 -29.75 15.06
N TYR A 70 5.00 -30.34 14.33
CA TYR A 70 4.82 -31.62 13.64
C TYR A 70 5.13 -32.81 14.57
N PRO A 71 4.69 -34.04 14.20
CA PRO A 71 5.11 -35.26 14.87
C PRO A 71 6.65 -35.39 14.99
N LYS A 72 7.12 -36.19 15.95
CA LYS A 72 8.55 -36.46 16.10
C LYS A 72 9.09 -37.19 14.88
N GLU A 73 10.28 -36.79 14.45
CA GLU A 73 11.07 -37.52 13.46
C GLU A 73 11.96 -38.56 14.16
N ASP A 74 12.58 -39.46 13.38
CA ASP A 74 13.44 -40.54 13.88
C ASP A 74 14.56 -40.05 14.82
N ASN A 75 14.96 -38.78 14.69
CA ASN A 75 15.99 -38.12 15.50
C ASN A 75 15.47 -37.46 16.80
N GLN A 76 14.28 -37.82 17.29
CA GLN A 76 13.61 -37.25 18.48
C GLN A 76 13.32 -35.73 18.42
N ARG A 77 13.51 -35.11 17.25
CA ARG A 77 13.20 -33.70 16.98
C ARG A 77 11.78 -33.54 16.46
N ARG A 78 11.15 -32.41 16.75
CA ARG A 78 9.86 -32.00 16.15
C ARG A 78 10.08 -30.77 15.31
N ARG A 79 9.79 -30.82 14.02
CA ARG A 79 9.77 -29.61 13.19
C ARG A 79 8.64 -28.69 13.62
N PHE A 80 8.83 -27.39 13.41
CA PHE A 80 7.76 -26.40 13.52
C PHE A 80 7.80 -25.36 12.41
N THR A 81 6.64 -24.76 12.16
CA THR A 81 6.50 -23.58 11.28
C THR A 81 5.60 -22.55 11.94
N VAL A 82 5.93 -21.28 11.77
CA VAL A 82 5.15 -20.13 12.25
C VAL A 82 4.65 -19.33 11.06
N HIS A 83 3.34 -19.19 10.96
CA HIS A 83 2.67 -18.40 9.93
C HIS A 83 1.91 -17.24 10.56
N ALA A 84 1.78 -16.14 9.83
CA ALA A 84 0.96 -15.01 10.24
C ALA A 84 0.12 -14.48 9.08
N ARG A 85 -0.97 -13.79 9.43
CA ARG A 85 -1.89 -13.16 8.50
C ARG A 85 -2.42 -11.84 9.09
N THR A 86 -2.27 -10.76 8.35
CA THR A 86 -2.65 -9.39 8.76
C THR A 86 -3.93 -8.88 8.08
N ASP A 87 -4.27 -9.43 6.92
CA ASP A 87 -5.49 -9.11 6.18
C ASP A 87 -6.52 -10.23 6.38
N HIS A 88 -7.68 -9.88 6.94
CA HIS A 88 -8.77 -10.81 7.19
C HIS A 88 -9.76 -10.91 6.02
N ASP A 89 -9.71 -9.98 5.07
CA ASP A 89 -10.62 -9.93 3.91
C ASP A 89 -10.14 -10.83 2.76
N SER A 90 -8.87 -11.25 2.79
CA SER A 90 -8.32 -12.27 1.90
C SER A 90 -8.09 -13.61 2.62
N PRO A 91 -8.91 -14.65 2.34
CA PRO A 91 -8.83 -15.94 3.04
C PRO A 91 -7.57 -16.77 2.74
N THR A 92 -6.69 -16.35 1.82
CA THR A 92 -5.56 -17.16 1.31
C THR A 92 -4.15 -16.64 1.65
N ALA A 93 -3.99 -15.55 2.41
CA ALA A 93 -2.69 -14.88 2.56
C ALA A 93 -1.92 -15.21 3.86
N TRP A 94 -1.78 -16.49 4.24
CA TRP A 94 -0.86 -16.87 5.32
C TRP A 94 0.59 -16.84 4.82
N THR A 95 1.45 -16.09 5.50
CA THR A 95 2.88 -16.00 5.19
C THR A 95 3.70 -16.74 6.25
N MET A 96 4.66 -17.56 5.83
CA MET A 96 5.59 -18.22 6.75
C MET A 96 6.68 -17.24 7.19
N HIS A 97 6.78 -16.98 8.49
CA HIS A 97 7.76 -16.05 9.06
C HIS A 97 8.92 -16.76 9.74
N ALA A 98 8.70 -17.95 10.30
CA ALA A 98 9.74 -18.72 10.96
C ALA A 98 9.55 -20.23 10.77
N SER A 99 10.65 -20.98 10.81
CA SER A 99 10.62 -22.43 10.88
C SER A 99 11.81 -22.96 11.67
N GLY A 100 11.74 -24.21 12.12
CA GLY A 100 12.85 -24.81 12.83
C GLY A 100 12.54 -26.17 13.41
N ALA A 101 13.29 -26.54 14.45
CA ALA A 101 13.15 -27.79 15.17
C ALA A 101 13.18 -27.58 16.68
N LEU A 102 12.35 -28.35 17.37
CA LEU A 102 12.31 -28.49 18.82
C LEU A 102 12.91 -29.84 19.21
N THR A 103 13.56 -29.92 20.37
CA THR A 103 14.17 -31.16 20.88
C THR A 103 13.91 -31.34 22.38
N THR A 104 14.04 -32.57 22.85
CA THR A 104 14.13 -32.91 24.28
C THR A 104 15.55 -32.81 24.82
N ASP A 105 16.53 -32.61 23.95
CA ASP A 105 17.94 -32.59 24.32
C ASP A 105 18.29 -31.33 25.13
N GLN A 106 18.26 -31.51 26.44
CA GLN A 106 18.67 -30.52 27.42
C GLN A 106 20.17 -30.58 27.73
N HIS A 107 20.99 -31.34 26.98
CA HIS A 107 22.40 -31.55 27.33
C HIS A 107 23.14 -30.22 27.51
N LEU A 108 23.76 -30.10 28.68
CA LEU A 108 24.33 -28.87 29.23
C LEU A 108 25.82 -28.82 28.91
N ALA A 109 26.23 -27.88 28.06
CA ALA A 109 27.55 -27.28 28.27
C ALA A 109 27.37 -26.22 29.36
N ARG A 110 27.64 -26.55 30.63
CA ARG A 110 27.62 -25.55 31.70
C ARG A 110 28.83 -24.63 31.51
N PRO A 111 28.66 -23.35 31.13
CA PRO A 111 29.80 -22.45 31.10
C PRO A 111 30.36 -22.31 32.54
N PRO A 112 31.67 -22.08 32.68
CA PRO A 112 32.25 -21.85 34.00
C PRO A 112 31.54 -20.67 34.68
N LEU A 113 31.23 -20.79 35.98
CA LEU A 113 30.90 -19.63 36.82
C LEU A 113 32.18 -18.79 36.96
N ALA A 114 32.40 -17.86 36.04
CA ALA A 114 33.28 -16.73 36.29
C ALA A 114 32.44 -15.62 36.94
N ALA A 115 33.02 -14.89 37.89
CA ALA A 115 32.42 -13.64 38.33
C ALA A 115 32.31 -12.74 37.11
N LEU A 116 31.10 -12.27 36.80
CA LEU A 116 30.90 -11.33 35.71
C LEU A 116 31.74 -10.08 36.00
N PRO A 117 32.52 -9.59 35.02
CA PRO A 117 33.24 -8.34 35.19
C PRO A 117 32.23 -7.21 35.40
N SER A 118 32.65 -6.18 36.14
CA SER A 118 31.81 -4.99 36.35
C SER A 118 31.50 -4.33 35.01
N VAL A 119 30.22 -4.13 34.72
CA VAL A 119 29.78 -3.33 33.58
C VAL A 119 29.83 -1.84 33.93
N GLN A 120 30.16 -1.00 32.95
CA GLN A 120 30.09 0.45 33.12
C GLN A 120 28.68 0.93 32.79
N ALA A 121 28.09 1.74 33.67
CA ALA A 121 26.80 2.36 33.40
C ALA A 121 26.88 3.26 32.17
N ILE A 122 25.87 3.19 31.30
CA ILE A 122 25.78 4.00 30.08
C ILE A 122 24.68 5.06 30.20
N SER A 123 24.78 6.12 29.39
CA SER A 123 23.64 7.01 29.11
C SER A 123 22.68 6.28 28.18
N GLN A 124 21.50 5.91 28.69
CA GLN A 124 20.49 5.23 27.89
C GLN A 124 20.02 6.09 26.71
N ASP A 125 19.72 7.35 26.96
CA ASP A 125 19.26 8.30 25.95
C ASP A 125 20.26 8.37 24.79
N SER A 126 21.54 8.62 25.09
CA SER A 126 22.59 8.72 24.07
C SER A 126 22.82 7.40 23.32
N PHE A 127 22.72 6.26 24.02
CA PHE A 127 22.85 4.94 23.40
C PHE A 127 21.72 4.67 22.40
N TYR A 128 20.47 4.94 22.77
CA TYR A 128 19.33 4.70 21.90
C TYR A 128 19.17 5.76 20.81
N GLU A 129 19.57 7.00 21.04
CA GLU A 129 19.69 8.02 19.99
C GLU A 129 20.68 7.58 18.91
N HIS A 130 21.84 7.04 19.30
CA HIS A 130 22.83 6.51 18.36
C HIS A 130 22.30 5.29 17.57
N LEU A 131 21.55 4.39 18.20
CA LEU A 131 20.90 3.29 17.48
C LEU A 131 19.81 3.81 16.52
N ALA A 132 19.07 4.84 16.90
CA ALA A 132 18.03 5.44 16.08
C ALA A 132 18.57 6.12 14.81
N THR A 133 19.76 6.75 14.86
CA THR A 133 20.39 7.30 13.64
C THR A 133 20.72 6.23 12.60
N HIS A 134 20.75 4.96 12.99
CA HIS A 134 21.03 3.82 12.14
C HIS A 134 19.79 2.95 11.86
N GLY A 135 18.59 3.46 12.13
CA GLY A 135 17.33 2.81 11.77
C GLY A 135 16.74 1.89 12.84
N TYR A 136 17.37 1.75 14.01
CA TYR A 136 16.80 1.02 15.15
C TYR A 136 16.03 1.96 16.08
N GLN A 137 14.71 1.96 15.98
CA GLN A 137 13.85 2.85 16.77
C GLN A 137 13.19 2.05 17.88
N TYR A 138 13.90 1.96 19.01
CA TYR A 138 13.41 1.29 20.20
C TYR A 138 12.63 2.27 21.08
N GLY A 139 11.38 1.93 21.40
CA GLY A 139 10.56 2.60 22.40
C GLY A 139 10.82 2.06 23.81
N PRO A 140 10.21 2.68 24.84
CA PRO A 140 10.58 2.47 26.24
C PRO A 140 10.69 0.99 26.71
N PRO A 141 9.78 0.06 26.33
CA PRO A 141 9.89 -1.35 26.74
C PRO A 141 11.17 -2.05 26.25
N PHE A 142 11.76 -1.58 25.14
CA PHE A 142 12.98 -2.13 24.55
C PHE A 142 14.24 -1.40 24.99
N GLN A 143 14.11 -0.28 25.72
CA GLN A 143 15.26 0.53 26.12
C GLN A 143 15.95 0.00 27.39
N GLY A 144 16.19 -1.31 27.46
CA GLY A 144 16.57 -2.00 28.70
C GLY A 144 18.06 -2.04 29.06
N VAL A 145 18.99 -1.68 28.16
CA VAL A 145 20.44 -1.71 28.46
C VAL A 145 20.82 -0.63 29.50
N HIS A 146 21.40 -1.03 30.63
CA HIS A 146 21.85 -0.13 31.70
C HIS A 146 23.36 0.03 31.77
N GLY A 147 24.11 -0.99 31.33
CA GLY A 147 25.55 -0.94 31.34
C GLY A 147 26.16 -1.91 30.34
N ILE A 148 27.35 -1.57 29.85
CA ILE A 148 28.13 -2.39 28.93
C ILE A 148 29.55 -2.48 29.47
N GLY A 149 30.18 -3.63 29.32
CA GLY A 149 31.55 -3.89 29.71
C GLY A 149 32.28 -4.72 28.65
N ALA A 150 33.59 -4.57 28.64
CA ALA A 150 34.50 -5.40 27.85
C ALA A 150 35.63 -5.89 28.75
N ASP A 151 36.13 -7.09 28.51
CA ASP A 151 37.31 -7.62 29.18
C ASP A 151 38.46 -7.67 28.16
N PRO A 152 39.59 -6.95 28.37
CA PRO A 152 40.75 -7.02 27.49
C PRO A 152 41.31 -8.44 27.29
N THR A 153 41.08 -9.33 28.25
CA THR A 153 41.46 -10.75 28.18
C THR A 153 40.61 -11.52 27.16
N TYR A 154 39.37 -11.07 26.95
CA TYR A 154 38.38 -11.67 26.05
C TYR A 154 37.82 -10.60 25.11
N PRO A 155 38.62 -10.10 24.14
CA PRO A 155 38.26 -8.98 23.27
C PRO A 155 37.01 -9.24 22.40
N ASP A 156 36.72 -10.51 22.16
CA ASP A 156 35.55 -10.96 21.42
C ASP A 156 34.28 -11.07 22.27
N THR A 157 34.36 -10.75 23.57
CA THR A 157 33.24 -10.86 24.51
C THR A 157 32.77 -9.49 25.01
N ILE A 158 31.46 -9.28 24.93
CA ILE A 158 30.75 -8.13 25.47
C ILE A 158 29.96 -8.58 26.69
N TYR A 159 30.01 -7.78 27.75
CA TYR A 159 29.18 -7.94 28.92
C TYR A 159 28.14 -6.83 28.95
N ALA A 160 26.93 -7.12 29.37
CA ALA A 160 25.91 -6.09 29.53
C ALA A 160 24.99 -6.37 30.71
N GLU A 161 24.46 -5.31 31.29
CA GLU A 161 23.35 -5.39 32.24
C GLU A 161 22.09 -4.83 31.57
N VAL A 162 21.02 -5.62 31.64
CA VAL A 162 19.74 -5.30 31.01
C VAL A 162 18.62 -5.44 32.02
N VAL A 163 17.71 -4.47 32.03
CA VAL A 163 16.59 -4.40 32.96
C VAL A 163 15.32 -4.10 32.18
N LEU A 164 14.26 -4.84 32.49
CA LEU A 164 12.94 -4.56 31.96
C LEU A 164 12.29 -3.41 32.76
N PRO A 165 11.65 -2.42 32.12
CA PRO A 165 10.95 -1.36 32.86
C PRO A 165 9.90 -1.92 33.81
N THR A 166 9.80 -1.35 35.01
CA THR A 166 8.98 -1.87 36.12
C THR A 166 7.50 -2.02 35.80
N ASP A 167 6.98 -1.19 34.90
CA ASP A 167 5.56 -1.15 34.54
C ASP A 167 5.21 -2.11 33.40
N THR A 168 6.16 -2.99 33.01
CA THR A 168 5.94 -3.97 31.94
C THR A 168 5.27 -5.23 32.49
N GLU A 169 4.14 -5.62 31.89
CA GLU A 169 3.44 -6.87 32.20
C GLU A 169 4.32 -8.09 31.83
N ILE A 170 4.66 -8.91 32.82
CA ILE A 170 5.49 -10.12 32.63
C ILE A 170 4.68 -11.42 32.71
N THR A 171 3.40 -11.35 33.07
CA THR A 171 2.55 -12.53 33.28
C THR A 171 2.39 -13.32 31.98
N GLY A 172 2.65 -14.62 32.04
CA GLY A 172 2.46 -15.54 30.90
C GLY A 172 3.66 -15.66 29.95
N TYR A 173 4.72 -14.87 30.14
CA TYR A 173 5.95 -14.99 29.38
C TYR A 173 6.93 -15.97 30.05
N GLY A 174 7.61 -16.79 29.24
CA GLY A 174 8.79 -17.51 29.71
C GLY A 174 9.92 -16.51 29.96
N ILE A 175 10.18 -15.65 28.98
CA ILE A 175 11.04 -14.46 29.12
C ILE A 175 10.41 -13.34 28.31
N HIS A 176 10.27 -12.14 28.92
CA HIS A 176 9.63 -11.04 28.20
C HIS A 176 10.43 -10.71 26.93
N PRO A 177 9.82 -10.71 25.72
CA PRO A 177 10.56 -10.54 24.47
C PRO A 177 11.39 -9.26 24.42
N ALA A 178 10.89 -8.14 24.97
CA ALA A 178 11.64 -6.89 25.00
C ALA A 178 12.89 -6.94 25.90
N LEU A 179 12.88 -7.74 26.98
CA LEU A 179 14.07 -7.94 27.82
C LEU A 179 15.13 -8.74 27.07
N LEU A 180 14.71 -9.82 26.40
CA LEU A 180 15.62 -10.64 25.62
C LEU A 180 16.15 -9.90 24.39
N ASP A 181 15.34 -9.01 23.79
CA ASP A 181 15.75 -8.21 22.64
C ASP A 181 16.80 -7.17 23.04
N ALA A 182 16.58 -6.49 24.17
CA ALA A 182 17.53 -5.56 24.75
C ALA A 182 18.89 -6.22 25.08
N ALA A 183 18.90 -7.53 25.37
CA ALA A 183 20.14 -8.30 25.52
C ALA A 183 20.97 -8.44 24.23
N LEU A 184 20.38 -8.15 23.06
CA LEU A 184 21.05 -8.19 21.77
C LEU A 184 21.59 -6.81 21.34
N HIS A 185 21.11 -5.72 21.91
CA HIS A 185 21.47 -4.35 21.53
C HIS A 185 22.97 -4.02 21.63
N PRO A 186 23.75 -4.58 22.58
CA PRO A 186 25.21 -4.37 22.60
C PRO A 186 25.91 -4.87 21.33
N LEU A 187 25.36 -5.89 20.64
CA LEU A 187 25.88 -6.34 19.34
C LEU A 187 25.65 -5.29 18.25
N ALA A 188 24.47 -4.67 18.25
CA ALA A 188 24.14 -3.62 17.27
C ALA A 188 25.10 -2.44 17.41
N ALA A 189 25.34 -1.97 18.64
CA ALA A 189 26.30 -0.89 18.89
C ALA A 189 27.73 -1.25 18.44
N LYS A 190 28.24 -2.44 18.82
CA LYS A 190 29.59 -2.88 18.42
C LYS A 190 29.76 -2.96 16.91
N LEU A 191 28.75 -3.45 16.18
CA LEU A 191 28.82 -3.59 14.72
C LEU A 191 28.76 -2.24 14.00
N LEU A 192 28.04 -1.25 14.55
CA LEU A 192 28.01 0.12 14.03
C LEU A 192 29.37 0.81 14.20
N ASP A 193 30.03 0.64 15.36
CA ASP A 193 31.35 1.23 15.62
C ASP A 193 32.46 0.66 14.72
N THR A 194 32.27 -0.55 14.18
CA THR A 194 33.25 -1.24 13.31
C THR A 194 33.03 -1.05 11.81
N ALA A 195 31.97 -0.35 11.40
CA ALA A 195 31.69 -0.13 9.99
C ALA A 195 32.63 0.93 9.39
N ASP A 196 33.21 0.64 8.21
CA ASP A 196 34.02 1.61 7.47
C ASP A 196 33.15 2.81 7.02
N ASP A 197 33.71 4.02 7.14
CA ASP A 197 33.07 5.34 6.92
C ASP A 197 32.57 5.60 5.47
N THR A 198 32.69 4.60 4.58
CA THR A 198 32.38 4.72 3.14
C THR A 198 30.97 4.27 2.75
N ASP A 199 30.25 3.55 3.61
CA ASP A 199 28.83 3.21 3.42
C ASP A 199 28.08 3.38 4.76
N ALA A 200 26.91 4.03 4.74
CA ALA A 200 26.07 4.13 5.93
C ALA A 200 25.67 2.70 6.40
N PRO A 201 26.03 2.28 7.63
CA PRO A 201 25.84 0.90 8.04
C PRO A 201 24.36 0.55 8.08
N THR A 202 23.99 -0.50 7.33
CA THR A 202 22.62 -1.02 7.33
C THR A 202 22.31 -1.73 8.65
N PRO A 203 21.10 -1.55 9.23
CA PRO A 203 20.68 -2.35 10.37
C PRO A 203 20.90 -3.84 10.11
N ARG A 204 21.33 -4.58 11.13
CA ARG A 204 21.47 -6.02 11.11
C ARG A 204 20.47 -6.63 12.08
N LEU A 205 19.70 -7.60 11.61
CA LEU A 205 18.68 -8.28 12.41
C LEU A 205 19.08 -9.74 12.67
N PRO A 206 18.62 -10.33 13.77
CA PRO A 206 18.72 -11.77 13.96
C PRO A 206 18.05 -12.55 12.83
N PHE A 207 18.73 -13.59 12.33
CA PHE A 207 18.26 -14.41 11.22
C PHE A 207 18.13 -15.89 11.60
N THR A 208 19.20 -16.47 12.16
CA THR A 208 19.22 -17.87 12.58
C THR A 208 19.70 -18.01 14.01
N PHE A 209 19.08 -18.95 14.71
CA PHE A 209 19.42 -19.33 16.07
C PHE A 209 19.57 -20.84 16.18
N SER A 210 20.43 -21.29 17.09
CA SER A 210 20.49 -22.71 17.47
C SER A 210 20.69 -22.88 18.97
N GLY A 211 20.15 -24.00 19.47
CA GLY A 211 20.30 -24.42 20.87
C GLY A 211 19.84 -23.39 21.89
N ILE A 212 18.66 -22.80 21.70
CA ILE A 212 18.05 -21.87 22.66
C ILE A 212 17.45 -22.66 23.81
N ARG A 213 17.86 -22.34 25.03
CA ARG A 213 17.40 -22.99 26.27
C ARG A 213 17.04 -21.94 27.30
N LEU A 214 15.81 -22.00 27.80
CA LEU A 214 15.35 -21.19 28.93
C LEU A 214 15.43 -22.03 30.21
N HIS A 215 16.06 -21.47 31.24
CA HIS A 215 16.34 -22.12 32.52
C HIS A 215 15.54 -21.54 33.67
N ALA A 216 15.12 -20.27 33.57
CA ALA A 216 14.31 -19.58 34.55
C ALA A 216 13.25 -18.73 33.84
N ASN A 217 12.08 -18.61 34.45
CA ASN A 217 10.95 -17.88 33.87
C ASN A 217 10.80 -16.48 34.48
N ALA A 218 10.23 -15.58 33.70
CA ALA A 218 9.89 -14.20 34.03
C ALA A 218 11.01 -13.38 34.72
N PRO A 219 12.27 -13.43 34.23
CA PRO A 219 13.31 -12.52 34.70
C PRO A 219 12.94 -11.07 34.38
N THR A 220 13.33 -10.13 35.24
CA THR A 220 13.21 -8.68 35.00
C THR A 220 14.57 -7.99 34.89
N ARG A 221 15.65 -8.69 35.22
CA ARG A 221 17.03 -8.21 35.13
C ARG A 221 17.94 -9.35 34.68
N LEU A 222 18.84 -9.05 33.75
CA LEU A 222 19.80 -9.99 33.22
C LEU A 222 21.20 -9.40 33.22
N HIS A 223 22.18 -10.23 33.55
CA HIS A 223 23.57 -10.03 33.16
C HIS A 223 23.89 -10.91 31.96
N ILE A 224 24.39 -10.27 30.91
CA ILE A 224 24.58 -10.85 29.58
C ILE A 224 26.07 -11.06 29.32
N THR A 225 26.40 -12.19 28.72
CA THR A 225 27.69 -12.46 28.09
C THR A 225 27.45 -12.80 26.63
N LEU A 226 28.01 -11.98 25.74
CA LEU A 226 27.91 -12.11 24.28
C LEU A 226 29.32 -12.36 23.73
N SER A 227 29.58 -13.54 23.20
CA SER A 227 30.89 -13.87 22.62
C SER A 227 30.79 -14.05 21.11
N ALA A 228 31.63 -13.35 20.36
CA ALA A 228 31.75 -13.58 18.93
C ALA A 228 32.36 -14.97 18.66
N THR A 229 31.77 -15.68 17.70
CA THR A 229 32.21 -17.02 17.23
C THR A 229 32.45 -17.03 15.72
N GLY A 230 32.20 -15.91 15.06
CA GLY A 230 32.47 -15.61 13.66
C GLY A 230 32.10 -14.14 13.38
N PRO A 231 32.26 -13.63 12.14
CA PRO A 231 32.06 -12.22 11.81
C PRO A 231 30.67 -11.69 12.17
N ASP A 232 29.64 -12.50 11.89
CA ASP A 232 28.23 -12.17 12.11
C ASP A 232 27.54 -13.17 13.05
N THR A 233 28.32 -13.95 13.81
CA THR A 233 27.80 -15.09 14.58
C THR A 233 28.30 -15.06 16.02
N PHE A 234 27.36 -15.17 16.95
CA PHE A 234 27.56 -14.92 18.37
C PHE A 234 26.97 -16.05 19.22
N ARG A 235 27.46 -16.16 20.44
CA ARG A 235 26.87 -16.94 21.52
C ARG A 235 26.34 -15.97 22.57
N LEU A 236 25.14 -16.23 23.09
CA LEU A 236 24.56 -15.47 24.20
C LEU A 236 24.38 -16.39 25.41
N HIS A 237 24.80 -15.92 26.57
CA HIS A 237 24.44 -16.51 27.86
C HIS A 237 23.96 -15.39 28.78
N ALA A 238 22.83 -15.58 29.44
CA ALA A 238 22.25 -14.63 30.37
C ALA A 238 22.06 -15.29 31.74
N THR A 239 22.36 -14.53 32.79
CA THR A 239 22.16 -14.90 34.19
C THR A 239 21.33 -13.85 34.91
N ASP A 240 20.72 -14.23 36.03
CA ASP A 240 20.10 -13.28 36.94
C ASP A 240 21.16 -12.57 37.83
N PRO A 241 20.77 -11.60 38.69
CA PRO A 241 21.71 -10.94 39.59
C PRO A 241 22.40 -11.85 40.61
N THR A 242 21.89 -13.06 40.85
CA THR A 242 22.50 -14.07 41.72
C THR A 242 23.53 -14.95 40.98
N GLY A 243 23.61 -14.82 39.65
CA GLY A 243 24.45 -15.63 38.78
C GLY A 243 23.80 -16.93 38.31
N ALA A 244 22.51 -17.16 38.61
CA ALA A 244 21.80 -18.32 38.11
C ALA A 244 21.54 -18.17 36.61
N SER A 245 21.72 -19.23 35.83
CA SER A 245 21.48 -19.21 34.38
C SER A 245 20.00 -19.01 34.09
N VAL A 246 19.70 -18.10 33.16
CA VAL A 246 18.34 -17.76 32.76
C VAL A 246 18.07 -18.21 31.33
N ILE A 247 18.92 -17.83 30.37
CA ILE A 247 18.79 -18.26 28.98
C ILE A 247 20.16 -18.44 28.33
N ALA A 248 20.29 -19.46 27.49
CA ALA A 248 21.47 -19.70 26.67
C ALA A 248 21.07 -19.83 25.20
N ILE A 249 21.87 -19.26 24.30
CA ILE A 249 21.75 -19.36 22.84
C ILE A 249 23.13 -19.75 22.30
N ASN A 250 23.24 -20.96 21.75
CA ASN A 250 24.52 -21.51 21.30
C ASN A 250 25.05 -20.80 20.05
N THR A 251 24.16 -20.46 19.13
CA THR A 251 24.47 -19.73 17.91
C THR A 251 23.37 -18.72 17.64
N LEU A 252 23.76 -17.48 17.38
CA LEU A 252 22.94 -16.36 16.93
C LEU A 252 23.66 -15.75 15.74
N THR A 253 23.05 -15.78 14.55
CA THR A 253 23.61 -15.14 13.36
C THR A 253 22.78 -13.92 12.99
N LEU A 254 23.47 -12.79 12.81
CA LEU A 254 22.89 -11.54 12.34
C LEU A 254 23.04 -11.42 10.82
N ARG A 255 22.11 -10.74 10.15
CA ARG A 255 22.22 -10.41 8.72
C ARG A 255 21.79 -8.98 8.47
N PRO A 256 22.34 -8.32 7.43
CA PRO A 256 21.85 -7.02 6.98
C PRO A 256 20.34 -7.04 6.71
N LEU A 257 19.70 -5.90 6.95
CA LEU A 257 18.26 -5.71 6.81
C LEU A 257 17.81 -6.15 5.41
N PRO A 258 16.84 -7.08 5.29
CA PRO A 258 16.34 -7.47 3.98
C PRO A 258 15.64 -6.28 3.30
N LYS A 259 15.74 -6.21 1.96
CA LYS A 259 15.10 -5.15 1.15
C LYS A 259 13.59 -5.05 1.39
N SER A 260 12.97 -6.13 1.85
CA SER A 260 11.56 -6.20 2.22
C SER A 260 11.20 -5.38 3.46
N LEU A 261 12.14 -4.78 4.19
CA LEU A 261 11.92 -3.79 5.25
C LEU A 261 12.41 -2.38 4.87
N THR A 262 13.13 -2.24 3.75
CA THR A 262 13.54 -0.94 3.20
C THR A 262 12.59 -0.43 2.11
N SER A 263 11.77 -1.30 1.51
CA SER A 263 10.76 -0.90 0.53
C SER A 263 9.44 -0.53 1.21
N VAL A 264 8.85 0.57 0.73
CA VAL A 264 7.41 0.84 0.89
C VAL A 264 6.67 -0.34 0.27
N PRO A 265 5.75 -1.01 0.98
CA PRO A 265 5.14 -2.23 0.46
C PRO A 265 4.37 -1.94 -0.84
N ALA A 266 4.49 -2.83 -1.83
CA ALA A 266 3.75 -2.70 -3.09
C ALA A 266 2.22 -2.62 -2.88
N ALA A 267 1.72 -3.22 -1.78
CA ALA A 267 0.32 -3.11 -1.35
C ALA A 267 -0.15 -1.65 -1.15
N THR A 268 0.71 -0.76 -0.60
CA THR A 268 0.35 0.66 -0.47
C THR A 268 0.28 1.42 -1.81
N ILE A 269 0.93 0.93 -2.87
CA ILE A 269 0.85 1.52 -4.22
C ILE A 269 -0.37 0.97 -4.96
N GLY A 270 -0.68 -0.31 -4.80
CA GLY A 270 -1.88 -0.95 -5.39
C GLY A 270 -3.19 -0.29 -4.95
N ASP A 271 -3.25 0.17 -3.70
CA ASP A 271 -4.43 0.87 -3.16
C ASP A 271 -4.43 2.39 -3.40
N SER A 272 -3.33 2.96 -3.92
CA SER A 272 -3.21 4.41 -4.20
C SER A 272 -3.32 4.76 -5.67
N LEU A 273 -3.17 3.78 -6.58
CA LEU A 273 -3.29 4.00 -8.01
C LEU A 273 -4.69 3.66 -8.48
N PHE A 274 -5.35 4.64 -9.07
CA PHE A 274 -6.65 4.46 -9.72
C PHE A 274 -6.51 4.74 -11.20
N HIS A 275 -7.29 4.03 -12.01
CA HIS A 275 -7.49 4.35 -13.42
C HIS A 275 -8.98 4.57 -13.68
N LEU A 276 -9.26 5.22 -14.81
CA LEU A 276 -10.63 5.43 -15.26
C LEU A 276 -11.02 4.26 -16.16
N ASP A 277 -11.98 3.46 -15.70
CA ASP A 277 -12.61 2.42 -16.50
C ASP A 277 -13.92 2.93 -17.10
N TRP A 278 -14.20 2.60 -18.36
CA TRP A 278 -15.37 3.05 -19.08
C TRP A 278 -16.29 1.86 -19.34
N LEU A 279 -17.18 1.61 -18.38
CA LEU A 279 -18.07 0.45 -18.43
C LEU A 279 -19.18 0.66 -19.47
N ALA A 280 -19.33 -0.29 -20.38
CA ALA A 280 -20.44 -0.31 -21.33
C ALA A 280 -21.78 -0.50 -20.59
N LEU A 281 -22.73 0.37 -20.86
CA LEU A 281 -24.09 0.25 -20.34
C LEU A 281 -24.89 -0.76 -21.18
N PRO A 282 -25.87 -1.47 -20.57
CA PRO A 282 -26.80 -2.31 -21.30
C PRO A 282 -27.49 -1.56 -22.45
N GLU A 283 -27.72 -2.22 -23.59
CA GLU A 283 -28.27 -1.59 -24.79
C GLU A 283 -29.67 -0.96 -24.57
N ASP A 284 -30.43 -1.49 -23.62
CA ASP A 284 -31.76 -1.03 -23.24
C ASP A 284 -31.77 0.11 -22.22
N THR A 285 -30.60 0.59 -21.77
CA THR A 285 -30.49 1.71 -20.81
C THR A 285 -31.14 2.99 -21.34
N PHE A 286 -31.00 3.24 -22.65
CA PHE A 286 -31.56 4.42 -23.34
C PHE A 286 -32.48 4.00 -24.47
N PRO A 287 -33.72 3.58 -24.16
CA PRO A 287 -34.67 3.16 -25.18
C PRO A 287 -35.08 4.35 -26.06
N ALA A 288 -35.50 4.05 -27.30
CA ALA A 288 -35.99 5.07 -28.22
C ALA A 288 -37.14 5.88 -27.61
N ALA A 289 -37.04 7.20 -27.70
CA ALA A 289 -38.07 8.08 -27.17
C ALA A 289 -39.32 8.04 -28.06
N THR A 290 -40.49 7.97 -27.43
CA THR A 290 -41.79 8.03 -28.12
C THR A 290 -42.22 9.46 -28.46
N VAL A 291 -41.62 10.46 -27.82
CA VAL A 291 -41.87 11.89 -28.06
C VAL A 291 -40.53 12.63 -28.11
N SER A 292 -40.31 13.41 -29.15
CA SER A 292 -39.14 14.30 -29.24
C SER A 292 -39.30 15.47 -28.27
N PRO A 293 -38.39 15.66 -27.30
CA PRO A 293 -38.45 16.81 -26.40
C PRO A 293 -38.02 18.10 -27.12
N LYS A 294 -38.27 19.25 -26.49
CA LYS A 294 -37.93 20.56 -27.06
C LYS A 294 -36.50 20.93 -26.70
N TRP A 295 -35.61 20.90 -27.69
CA TRP A 295 -34.20 21.22 -27.48
C TRP A 295 -33.79 22.47 -28.24
N ALA A 296 -32.71 23.11 -27.77
CA ALA A 296 -31.98 24.13 -28.53
C ALA A 296 -30.56 23.63 -28.82
N ALA A 297 -30.19 23.54 -30.09
CA ALA A 297 -28.85 23.15 -30.50
C ALA A 297 -27.97 24.40 -30.63
N VAL A 298 -26.73 24.31 -30.16
CA VAL A 298 -25.73 25.38 -30.26
C VAL A 298 -24.51 24.82 -30.98
N THR A 299 -24.18 25.35 -32.15
CA THR A 299 -23.01 24.93 -32.94
C THR A 299 -22.71 25.97 -34.03
N ASN A 300 -21.44 26.07 -34.42
CA ASN A 300 -21.02 26.79 -35.63
C ASN A 300 -20.88 25.86 -36.86
N GLN A 301 -21.21 24.57 -36.71
CA GLN A 301 -21.12 23.53 -37.75
C GLN A 301 -22.48 22.79 -37.87
N PRO A 302 -23.57 23.49 -38.24
CA PRO A 302 -24.91 22.90 -38.29
C PRO A 302 -25.01 21.69 -39.23
N GLU A 303 -24.17 21.63 -40.27
CA GLU A 303 -24.08 20.53 -41.23
C GLU A 303 -23.60 19.20 -40.61
N ARG A 304 -23.03 19.23 -39.40
CA ARG A 304 -22.53 18.05 -38.68
C ARG A 304 -23.49 17.50 -37.64
N LEU A 305 -24.62 18.18 -37.44
CA LEU A 305 -25.62 17.72 -36.50
C LEU A 305 -26.27 16.41 -36.98
N PRO A 306 -26.62 15.49 -36.07
CA PRO A 306 -27.51 14.39 -36.38
C PRO A 306 -28.80 14.88 -37.03
N ALA A 307 -29.32 14.11 -37.99
CA ALA A 307 -30.51 14.48 -38.77
C ALA A 307 -31.73 14.80 -37.88
N SER A 308 -31.86 14.10 -36.75
CA SER A 308 -32.90 14.29 -35.73
C SER A 308 -32.88 15.67 -35.07
N LEU A 309 -31.74 16.38 -35.11
CA LEU A 309 -31.59 17.69 -34.47
C LEU A 309 -31.86 18.88 -35.40
N HIS A 310 -31.86 18.69 -36.72
CA HIS A 310 -32.06 19.80 -37.68
C HIS A 310 -33.44 20.46 -37.61
N SER A 311 -34.43 19.78 -37.04
CA SER A 311 -35.79 20.33 -36.88
C SER A 311 -35.94 21.26 -35.67
N ASN A 312 -34.89 21.42 -34.86
CA ASN A 312 -34.89 22.27 -33.66
C ASN A 312 -34.22 23.64 -33.94
N PRO A 313 -34.46 24.67 -33.10
CA PRO A 313 -33.70 25.92 -33.16
C PRO A 313 -32.19 25.67 -33.05
N ILE A 314 -31.44 26.18 -34.02
CA ILE A 314 -29.98 26.12 -34.05
C ILE A 314 -29.43 27.53 -33.83
N HIS A 315 -28.52 27.66 -32.88
CA HIS A 315 -27.85 28.89 -32.52
C HIS A 315 -26.33 28.75 -32.71
N SER A 316 -25.64 29.86 -32.96
CA SER A 316 -24.18 29.83 -33.13
C SER A 316 -23.41 30.02 -31.82
N ASP A 317 -24.08 30.53 -30.78
CA ASP A 317 -23.46 30.95 -29.53
C ASP A 317 -24.38 30.68 -28.33
N LEU A 318 -23.79 30.30 -27.18
CA LEU A 318 -24.53 29.96 -25.96
C LEU A 318 -25.28 31.14 -25.33
N GLY A 319 -25.02 32.38 -25.74
CA GLY A 319 -25.75 33.57 -25.33
C GLY A 319 -27.08 33.80 -26.09
N GLN A 320 -27.34 33.06 -27.17
CA GLN A 320 -28.50 33.30 -28.05
C GLN A 320 -29.78 32.51 -27.72
N PRO A 321 -29.74 31.25 -27.25
CA PRO A 321 -30.96 30.46 -27.06
C PRO A 321 -31.89 31.11 -26.04
N HIS A 322 -33.17 31.26 -26.35
CA HIS A 322 -34.19 31.60 -25.36
C HIS A 322 -34.68 30.31 -24.70
N VAL A 323 -34.52 30.19 -23.38
CA VAL A 323 -34.64 28.91 -22.67
C VAL A 323 -35.97 28.70 -21.95
N ALA A 324 -36.89 29.69 -21.98
CA ALA A 324 -38.16 29.63 -21.24
C ALA A 324 -39.06 28.42 -21.57
N HIS A 325 -38.82 27.73 -22.69
CA HIS A 325 -39.56 26.53 -23.12
C HIS A 325 -38.64 25.42 -23.65
N THR A 326 -37.40 25.38 -23.18
CA THR A 326 -36.37 24.43 -23.64
C THR A 326 -36.10 23.40 -22.55
N ASP A 327 -36.32 22.13 -22.84
CA ASP A 327 -36.07 21.03 -21.90
C ASP A 327 -34.56 20.74 -21.73
N LEU A 328 -33.78 21.03 -22.80
CA LEU A 328 -32.35 20.75 -22.90
C LEU A 328 -31.67 21.72 -23.88
N ALA A 329 -30.56 22.33 -23.48
CA ALA A 329 -29.66 23.00 -24.40
C ALA A 329 -28.49 22.07 -24.76
N ILE A 330 -28.19 21.90 -26.04
CA ILE A 330 -27.18 20.96 -26.53
C ILE A 330 -26.11 21.74 -27.27
N TRP A 331 -24.92 21.81 -26.70
CA TRP A 331 -23.79 22.52 -27.28
C TRP A 331 -22.78 21.55 -27.90
N PHE A 332 -22.62 21.61 -29.21
CA PHE A 332 -21.62 20.83 -29.92
C PHE A 332 -20.34 21.64 -30.03
N LEU A 333 -19.26 21.12 -29.43
CA LEU A 333 -17.96 21.75 -29.59
C LEU A 333 -17.47 21.62 -31.04
N PRO A 334 -16.81 22.67 -31.58
CA PRO A 334 -16.30 22.64 -32.94
C PRO A 334 -15.27 21.53 -33.14
N VAL A 335 -15.50 20.68 -34.12
CA VAL A 335 -14.57 19.63 -34.55
C VAL A 335 -13.86 20.04 -35.84
N PRO A 336 -12.59 19.65 -36.06
CA PRO A 336 -11.83 20.03 -37.25
C PRO A 336 -12.51 19.58 -38.54
N ASP A 337 -12.34 20.33 -39.62
CA ASP A 337 -12.79 19.87 -40.93
C ASP A 337 -11.82 18.83 -41.51
N PRO A 338 -12.22 17.56 -41.71
CA PRO A 338 -11.35 16.59 -42.36
C PRO A 338 -11.08 16.95 -43.83
N THR A 339 -11.86 17.88 -44.42
CA THR A 339 -11.74 18.31 -45.82
C THR A 339 -10.89 19.56 -46.02
N THR A 340 -10.47 20.26 -44.95
CA THR A 340 -9.46 21.33 -45.04
C THR A 340 -8.08 20.75 -45.33
N LYS A 341 -7.88 20.31 -46.58
CA LYS A 341 -6.55 20.11 -47.17
C LYS A 341 -5.97 21.49 -47.46
N SER A 342 -5.36 22.11 -46.45
CA SER A 342 -4.48 23.25 -46.72
C SER A 342 -3.34 22.78 -47.65
N PRO A 343 -2.95 23.53 -48.70
CA PRO A 343 -1.95 23.08 -49.68
C PRO A 343 -0.52 22.98 -49.11
N THR A 344 -0.32 23.29 -47.84
CA THR A 344 0.94 23.13 -47.12
C THR A 344 0.75 22.11 -45.99
N PRO A 345 1.69 21.17 -45.79
CA PRO A 345 1.64 20.21 -44.68
C PRO A 345 2.08 20.92 -43.40
N HIS A 346 1.30 21.91 -42.97
CA HIS A 346 1.22 22.31 -41.58
C HIS A 346 -0.23 22.13 -41.19
N ASN A 347 -0.49 20.95 -40.61
CA ASN A 347 -1.48 20.78 -39.55
C ASN A 347 -1.61 22.11 -38.81
N GLU A 348 -2.85 22.56 -38.59
CA GLU A 348 -3.13 23.54 -37.55
C GLU A 348 -2.32 23.15 -36.30
N ASP A 349 -1.50 24.07 -35.78
CA ASP A 349 -0.63 23.79 -34.63
C ASP A 349 -1.50 23.20 -33.50
N PRO A 350 -1.25 21.94 -33.05
CA PRO A 350 -2.06 21.31 -32.01
C PRO A 350 -2.22 22.18 -30.77
N LEU A 351 -1.20 22.97 -30.42
CA LEU A 351 -1.26 23.91 -29.31
C LEU A 351 -2.23 25.08 -29.59
N GLN A 352 -2.20 25.64 -30.80
CA GLN A 352 -3.13 26.70 -31.20
C GLN A 352 -4.57 26.21 -31.16
N ARG A 353 -4.84 24.98 -31.61
CA ARG A 353 -6.16 24.35 -31.54
C ARG A 353 -6.64 24.15 -30.11
N VAL A 354 -5.78 23.63 -29.23
CA VAL A 354 -6.08 23.48 -27.79
C VAL A 354 -6.44 24.83 -27.19
N HIS A 355 -5.63 25.87 -27.44
CA HIS A 355 -5.91 27.22 -26.94
C HIS A 355 -7.22 27.81 -27.48
N ALA A 356 -7.49 27.66 -28.78
CA ALA A 356 -8.71 28.17 -29.41
C ALA A 356 -9.95 27.49 -28.83
N LEU A 357 -9.95 26.16 -28.74
CA LEU A 357 -11.10 25.41 -28.22
C LEU A 357 -11.31 25.64 -26.72
N LEU A 358 -10.25 25.71 -25.92
CA LEU A 358 -10.36 26.03 -24.48
C LEU A 358 -10.94 27.42 -24.26
N ARG A 359 -10.48 28.44 -25.02
CA ARG A 359 -11.04 29.80 -24.93
C ARG A 359 -12.52 29.83 -25.31
N HIS A 360 -12.88 29.16 -26.42
CA HIS A 360 -14.27 29.03 -26.83
C HIS A 360 -15.12 28.35 -25.76
N THR A 361 -14.63 27.24 -25.20
CA THR A 361 -15.31 26.46 -24.15
C THR A 361 -15.49 27.30 -22.88
N LEU A 362 -14.43 27.97 -22.41
CA LEU A 362 -14.47 28.82 -21.23
C LEU A 362 -15.44 30.00 -21.39
N THR A 363 -15.35 30.73 -22.50
CA THR A 363 -16.23 31.88 -22.77
C THR A 363 -17.69 31.46 -22.88
N GLY A 364 -17.96 30.33 -23.56
CA GLY A 364 -19.32 29.79 -23.67
C GLY A 364 -19.90 29.38 -22.32
N LEU A 365 -19.13 28.65 -21.50
CA LEU A 365 -19.55 28.26 -20.14
C LEU A 365 -19.79 29.49 -19.25
N GLN A 366 -18.90 30.48 -19.25
CA GLN A 366 -19.07 31.72 -18.49
C GLN A 366 -20.32 32.47 -18.92
N THR A 367 -20.55 32.59 -20.23
CA THR A 367 -21.75 33.24 -20.78
C THR A 367 -23.02 32.50 -20.37
N TRP A 368 -23.02 31.16 -20.45
CA TRP A 368 -24.17 30.35 -20.07
C TRP A 368 -24.47 30.43 -18.57
N LEU A 369 -23.45 30.32 -17.72
CA LEU A 369 -23.61 30.22 -16.27
C LEU A 369 -23.95 31.56 -15.60
N THR A 370 -23.58 32.68 -16.22
CA THR A 370 -23.90 34.04 -15.71
C THR A 370 -25.31 34.51 -16.06
N ARG A 371 -26.00 33.80 -16.95
CA ARG A 371 -27.37 34.12 -17.38
C ARG A 371 -28.40 33.63 -16.37
N PRO A 372 -29.26 34.52 -15.80
CA PRO A 372 -30.29 34.10 -14.85
C PRO A 372 -31.37 33.19 -15.46
N ASP A 373 -31.65 33.33 -16.75
CA ASP A 373 -32.69 32.54 -17.43
C ASP A 373 -32.28 31.07 -17.64
N THR A 374 -30.99 30.74 -17.58
CA THR A 374 -30.47 29.38 -17.78
C THR A 374 -30.36 28.57 -16.49
N ALA A 375 -30.76 29.13 -15.34
CA ALA A 375 -30.62 28.50 -14.03
C ALA A 375 -31.24 27.09 -13.98
N ASP A 376 -32.45 26.97 -14.53
CA ASP A 376 -33.24 25.72 -14.54
C ASP A 376 -33.08 24.91 -15.83
N THR A 377 -32.25 25.37 -16.77
CA THR A 377 -32.02 24.68 -18.05
C THR A 377 -30.75 23.85 -17.97
N HIS A 378 -30.87 22.56 -18.24
CA HIS A 378 -29.72 21.67 -18.24
C HIS A 378 -28.96 21.76 -19.56
N LEU A 379 -27.64 21.89 -19.45
CA LEU A 379 -26.73 22.01 -20.59
C LEU A 379 -26.08 20.65 -20.85
N VAL A 380 -26.19 20.15 -22.08
CA VAL A 380 -25.44 18.99 -22.56
C VAL A 380 -24.36 19.46 -23.51
N ILE A 381 -23.12 19.09 -23.24
CA ILE A 381 -21.95 19.46 -24.05
C ILE A 381 -21.47 18.22 -24.78
N ILE A 382 -21.38 18.30 -26.11
CA ILE A 382 -20.94 17.21 -26.96
C ILE A 382 -19.49 17.45 -27.35
N THR A 383 -18.62 16.50 -26.99
CA THR A 383 -17.21 16.48 -27.38
C THR A 383 -16.95 15.34 -28.37
N GLY A 384 -15.80 15.41 -29.06
CA GLY A 384 -15.38 14.46 -30.07
C GLY A 384 -14.03 13.83 -29.75
N HIS A 385 -14.00 12.53 -29.50
CA HIS A 385 -12.79 11.77 -29.17
C HIS A 385 -11.91 12.43 -28.08
N GLY A 386 -12.53 13.07 -27.07
CA GLY A 386 -11.81 13.70 -25.96
C GLY A 386 -11.33 12.72 -24.89
N THR A 387 -11.85 11.49 -24.88
CA THR A 387 -11.48 10.42 -23.94
C THR A 387 -11.32 9.07 -24.65
N THR A 388 -10.60 8.13 -24.04
CA THR A 388 -10.54 6.72 -24.48
C THR A 388 -11.40 5.86 -23.57
N THR A 389 -12.23 5.01 -24.17
CA THR A 389 -13.04 4.01 -23.46
C THR A 389 -12.38 2.64 -23.41
N SER A 390 -11.42 2.39 -24.31
CA SER A 390 -10.68 1.14 -24.41
C SER A 390 -9.21 1.39 -24.74
N THR A 391 -8.34 0.44 -24.39
CA THR A 391 -6.91 0.45 -24.77
C THR A 391 -6.69 0.34 -26.29
N TYR A 392 -7.74 -0.04 -27.03
CA TYR A 392 -7.72 -0.13 -28.50
C TYR A 392 -8.25 1.13 -29.20
N ASP A 393 -8.75 2.11 -28.43
CA ASP A 393 -9.19 3.38 -29.00
C ASP A 393 -7.99 4.18 -29.54
N PRO A 394 -8.18 4.99 -30.58
CA PRO A 394 -7.15 5.94 -31.01
C PRO A 394 -6.82 6.92 -29.86
N ALA A 395 -5.64 7.53 -29.93
CA ALA A 395 -5.27 8.58 -29.00
C ALA A 395 -6.33 9.73 -29.02
N PRO A 396 -6.70 10.28 -27.85
CA PRO A 396 -7.69 11.36 -27.80
C PRO A 396 -7.28 12.59 -28.61
N ASP A 397 -8.27 13.30 -29.15
CA ASP A 397 -8.06 14.64 -29.69
C ASP A 397 -7.65 15.58 -28.55
N LEU A 398 -6.43 16.11 -28.62
CA LEU A 398 -5.84 16.90 -27.54
C LEU A 398 -6.68 18.14 -27.17
N ALA A 399 -7.32 18.78 -28.14
CA ALA A 399 -8.14 19.95 -27.88
C ALA A 399 -9.42 19.56 -27.14
N HIS A 400 -10.09 18.49 -27.57
CA HIS A 400 -11.30 17.99 -26.91
C HIS A 400 -10.99 17.39 -25.54
N ALA A 401 -9.86 16.71 -25.35
CA ALA A 401 -9.42 16.22 -24.05
C ALA A 401 -9.20 17.37 -23.05
N ALA A 402 -8.57 18.46 -23.49
CA ALA A 402 -8.40 19.65 -22.68
C ALA A 402 -9.74 20.32 -22.34
N ALA A 403 -10.64 20.46 -23.32
CA ALA A 403 -11.98 20.98 -23.10
C ALA A 403 -12.80 20.11 -22.13
N TYR A 404 -12.68 18.77 -22.24
CA TYR A 404 -13.32 17.82 -21.33
C TYR A 404 -12.89 18.04 -19.88
N ALA A 405 -11.58 18.23 -19.63
CA ALA A 405 -11.08 18.52 -18.28
C ALA A 405 -11.58 19.86 -17.71
N LEU A 406 -11.72 20.89 -18.56
CA LEU A 406 -12.32 22.16 -18.16
C LEU A 406 -13.80 21.98 -17.80
N ILE A 407 -14.56 21.26 -18.62
CA ILE A 407 -15.98 20.97 -18.37
C ILE A 407 -16.16 20.17 -17.08
N HIS A 408 -15.30 19.18 -16.83
CA HIS A 408 -15.31 18.42 -15.58
C HIS A 408 -15.11 19.33 -14.35
N THR A 409 -14.20 20.30 -14.43
CA THR A 409 -14.04 21.30 -13.36
C THR A 409 -15.33 22.09 -13.14
N THR A 410 -15.99 22.52 -14.22
CA THR A 410 -17.27 23.24 -14.15
C THR A 410 -18.39 22.37 -13.58
N GLN A 411 -18.42 21.06 -13.84
CA GLN A 411 -19.39 20.13 -13.25
C GLN A 411 -19.24 20.05 -11.72
N ASN A 412 -18.01 20.11 -11.20
CA ASN A 412 -17.75 20.12 -9.76
C ASN A 412 -18.18 21.45 -9.10
N GLU A 413 -18.06 22.57 -9.80
CA GLU A 413 -18.50 23.89 -9.33
C GLU A 413 -20.02 24.07 -9.43
N HIS A 414 -20.66 23.44 -10.42
CA HIS A 414 -22.09 23.53 -10.69
C HIS A 414 -22.73 22.13 -10.84
N PRO A 415 -22.90 21.39 -9.73
CA PRO A 415 -23.51 20.06 -9.75
C PRO A 415 -24.89 20.05 -10.42
N ASP A 416 -25.24 18.94 -11.07
CA ASP A 416 -26.54 18.67 -11.71
C ASP A 416 -26.96 19.61 -12.86
N ARG A 417 -26.11 20.57 -13.26
CA ARG A 417 -26.42 21.53 -14.34
C ARG A 417 -25.89 21.15 -15.72
N ILE A 418 -24.84 20.34 -15.77
CA ILE A 418 -24.10 20.06 -17.00
C ILE A 418 -23.84 18.57 -17.15
N THR A 419 -24.20 18.00 -18.30
CA THR A 419 -23.76 16.66 -18.73
C THR A 419 -22.81 16.79 -19.90
N VAL A 420 -21.72 16.03 -19.92
CA VAL A 420 -20.82 15.91 -21.08
C VAL A 420 -20.96 14.55 -21.73
N ILE A 421 -21.07 14.53 -23.06
CA ILE A 421 -21.15 13.31 -23.87
C ILE A 421 -20.04 13.34 -24.91
N ASP A 422 -19.06 12.46 -24.77
CA ASP A 422 -17.97 12.33 -25.74
C ASP A 422 -18.32 11.31 -26.83
N THR A 423 -18.19 11.68 -28.10
CA THR A 423 -18.65 10.87 -29.24
C THR A 423 -17.51 10.55 -30.20
N ASP A 424 -17.68 9.48 -30.99
CA ASP A 424 -16.74 9.09 -32.03
C ASP A 424 -17.10 9.59 -33.44
N HIS A 425 -18.22 10.33 -33.56
CA HIS A 425 -18.81 10.82 -34.81
C HIS A 425 -19.11 9.73 -35.86
N THR A 426 -19.28 8.47 -35.45
CA THR A 426 -19.69 7.40 -36.36
C THR A 426 -21.19 7.48 -36.66
N PRO A 427 -21.66 7.03 -37.85
CA PRO A 427 -23.08 7.05 -38.19
C PRO A 427 -23.98 6.31 -37.19
N THR A 428 -23.46 5.23 -36.58
CA THR A 428 -24.18 4.42 -35.57
C THR A 428 -24.36 5.17 -34.24
N THR A 429 -23.49 6.14 -33.93
CA THR A 429 -23.58 6.97 -32.72
C THR A 429 -24.73 7.98 -32.75
N GLY A 430 -25.17 8.43 -33.92
CA GLY A 430 -26.22 9.47 -34.04
C GLY A 430 -27.57 9.08 -33.42
N GLN A 431 -28.00 7.83 -33.62
CA GLN A 431 -29.27 7.35 -33.05
C GLN A 431 -29.16 7.19 -31.52
N THR A 432 -28.08 6.58 -31.03
CA THR A 432 -27.83 6.42 -29.60
C THR A 432 -27.75 7.77 -28.89
N LEU A 433 -27.06 8.74 -29.48
CA LEU A 433 -26.99 10.11 -28.97
C LEU A 433 -28.40 10.72 -28.83
N THR A 434 -29.26 10.57 -29.84
CA THR A 434 -30.64 11.08 -29.79
C THR A 434 -31.43 10.45 -28.64
N ASN A 435 -31.28 9.14 -28.39
CA ASN A 435 -31.95 8.46 -27.29
C ASN A 435 -31.45 8.93 -25.91
N VAL A 436 -30.13 9.11 -25.76
CA VAL A 436 -29.52 9.62 -24.52
C VAL A 436 -30.02 11.04 -24.23
N LEU A 437 -30.01 11.92 -25.24
CA LEU A 437 -30.52 13.30 -25.11
C LEU A 437 -32.00 13.33 -24.69
N ALA A 438 -32.82 12.42 -25.21
CA ALA A 438 -34.22 12.30 -24.82
C ALA A 438 -34.42 11.83 -23.38
N ALA A 439 -33.58 10.93 -22.89
CA ALA A 439 -33.58 10.57 -21.48
C ALA A 439 -33.19 11.77 -20.60
N LEU A 440 -32.17 12.54 -20.99
CA LEU A 440 -31.69 13.72 -20.26
C LEU A 440 -32.69 14.89 -20.26
N ALA A 441 -33.62 14.95 -21.22
CA ALA A 441 -34.66 15.98 -21.23
C ALA A 441 -35.69 15.81 -20.10
N THR A 442 -35.81 14.62 -19.52
CA THR A 442 -36.76 14.34 -18.42
C THR A 442 -36.06 14.43 -17.07
N PRO A 443 -36.47 15.31 -16.13
CA PRO A 443 -35.76 15.52 -14.86
C PRO A 443 -35.53 14.24 -14.04
N THR A 444 -36.54 13.37 -13.94
CA THR A 444 -36.43 12.12 -13.16
C THR A 444 -35.44 11.13 -13.75
N ARG A 445 -35.34 11.05 -15.08
CA ARG A 445 -34.33 10.22 -15.75
C ARG A 445 -32.96 10.87 -15.69
N ARG A 446 -32.87 12.19 -15.84
CA ARG A 446 -31.62 12.95 -15.75
C ARG A 446 -30.90 12.70 -14.44
N SER A 447 -31.59 12.73 -13.30
CA SER A 447 -30.98 12.45 -11.99
C SER A 447 -30.49 11.02 -11.81
N ALA A 448 -30.91 10.08 -12.67
CA ALA A 448 -30.44 8.70 -12.67
C ALA A 448 -29.31 8.44 -13.68
N VAL A 449 -28.93 9.45 -14.47
CA VAL A 449 -27.88 9.37 -15.48
C VAL A 449 -26.63 10.08 -14.98
N GLU A 450 -25.48 9.48 -15.27
CA GLU A 450 -24.18 10.01 -14.92
C GLU A 450 -23.88 11.30 -15.69
N ALA A 451 -23.23 12.27 -15.03
CA ALA A 451 -22.92 13.55 -15.64
C ALA A 451 -21.86 13.45 -16.78
N GLN A 452 -21.21 12.31 -16.92
CA GLN A 452 -20.20 12.03 -17.93
C GLN A 452 -20.54 10.74 -18.65
N LEU A 453 -20.63 10.80 -19.98
CA LEU A 453 -20.91 9.66 -20.84
C LEU A 453 -19.96 9.66 -22.05
N ALA A 454 -19.69 8.48 -22.59
CA ALA A 454 -19.02 8.33 -23.88
C ALA A 454 -19.82 7.39 -24.79
N ILE A 455 -19.97 7.75 -26.07
CA ILE A 455 -20.62 6.91 -27.08
C ILE A 455 -19.56 6.47 -28.10
N ARG A 456 -19.40 5.15 -28.23
CA ARG A 456 -18.48 4.50 -29.17
C ARG A 456 -19.22 3.43 -29.95
N HIS A 457 -19.21 3.55 -31.28
CA HIS A 457 -19.84 2.62 -32.20
C HIS A 457 -21.31 2.32 -31.84
N GLY A 458 -22.04 3.34 -31.39
CA GLY A 458 -23.44 3.22 -30.94
C GLY A 458 -23.64 2.67 -29.52
N LYS A 459 -22.58 2.35 -28.76
CA LYS A 459 -22.66 1.89 -27.36
C LYS A 459 -22.32 3.01 -26.39
N THR A 460 -23.13 3.17 -25.35
CA THR A 460 -22.91 4.16 -24.29
C THR A 460 -22.06 3.58 -23.16
N HIS A 461 -21.10 4.34 -22.68
CA HIS A 461 -20.20 3.99 -21.59
C HIS A 461 -20.27 5.05 -20.49
N THR A 462 -20.02 4.64 -19.25
CA THR A 462 -19.91 5.51 -18.09
C THR A 462 -18.54 5.37 -17.42
N PRO A 463 -17.92 6.46 -16.96
CA PRO A 463 -16.65 6.38 -16.27
C PRO A 463 -16.82 5.85 -14.84
N ARG A 464 -15.87 5.04 -14.39
CA ARG A 464 -15.71 4.55 -13.02
C ARG A 464 -14.25 4.65 -12.63
N LEU A 465 -14.00 5.20 -11.45
CA LEU A 465 -12.68 5.16 -10.86
C LEU A 465 -12.48 3.77 -10.26
N THR A 466 -11.52 3.00 -10.78
CA THR A 466 -11.24 1.64 -10.35
C THR A 466 -9.78 1.54 -9.86
N PRO A 467 -9.50 0.76 -8.79
CA PRO A 467 -8.13 0.49 -8.39
C PRO A 467 -7.36 -0.16 -9.53
N THR A 468 -6.14 0.30 -9.77
CA THR A 468 -5.27 -0.28 -10.78
C THR A 468 -4.70 -1.59 -10.25
N PRO A 469 -5.02 -2.75 -10.85
CA PRO A 469 -4.40 -3.99 -10.43
C PRO A 469 -2.89 -3.89 -10.65
N LEU A 470 -2.10 -4.22 -9.63
CA LEU A 470 -0.65 -4.37 -9.78
C LEU A 470 -0.41 -5.47 -10.83
N ALA A 471 -0.12 -5.07 -12.06
CA ALA A 471 0.22 -6.00 -13.11
C ALA A 471 1.50 -6.74 -12.72
N VAL A 472 1.35 -7.98 -12.28
CA VAL A 472 2.45 -8.93 -12.20
C VAL A 472 2.72 -9.36 -13.65
N THR A 473 3.80 -8.78 -14.19
CA THR A 473 4.46 -9.15 -15.45
C THR A 473 3.77 -8.64 -16.74
N PRO A 474 4.44 -7.83 -17.58
CA PRO A 474 3.96 -7.58 -18.94
C PRO A 474 3.99 -8.89 -19.75
N PRO A 475 3.00 -9.16 -20.62
CA PRO A 475 3.05 -10.33 -21.49
C PRO A 475 4.32 -10.29 -22.34
N GLN A 476 5.09 -11.39 -22.33
CA GLN A 476 6.21 -11.54 -23.25
C GLN A 476 5.68 -11.39 -24.68
N PRO A 477 6.33 -10.60 -25.54
CA PRO A 477 5.98 -10.59 -26.96
C PRO A 477 6.17 -12.01 -27.50
N ALA A 478 5.13 -12.53 -28.17
CA ALA A 478 5.18 -13.83 -28.82
C ALA A 478 6.37 -13.86 -29.76
N THR A 479 7.30 -14.79 -29.50
CA THR A 479 8.41 -15.08 -30.40
C THR A 479 7.82 -15.54 -31.73
N VAL A 480 7.97 -14.72 -32.76
CA VAL A 480 7.73 -15.16 -34.15
C VAL A 480 8.80 -16.21 -34.44
N LEU A 481 8.36 -17.45 -34.64
CA LEU A 481 9.19 -18.50 -35.22
C LEU A 481 9.26 -18.22 -36.73
N ASP A 482 10.45 -17.83 -37.20
CA ASP A 482 10.84 -17.94 -38.62
C ASP A 482 11.27 -19.39 -38.94
#